data_AF-A0A2V6LR49-F1
#
_entry.id   AF-A0A2V6LR49-F1
#
_cell.length_a   1.000
_cell.length_b   1.000
_cell.length_c   1.000
_cell.angle_alpha   90.00
_cell.angle_beta   90.00
_cell.angle_gamma   90.00
#
_symmetry.space_group_name_H-M   'P 1'
#
loop_
_entity.id
_entity.type
_entity.pdbx_description
1 polymer ?
#
loop_
_entity_poly.entity_id
_entity_poly.type
_entity_poly.pdbx_seq_one_letter_code
_entity_poly.pdbx_strand_id
1 'polypeptide(L)'
;MKPLPPVSTSIWFWITFHIGVFIALAVDLASFKRRHRALSMRAATLRSLLWVVLSLGFSLVVAQTQGSDRALDFLTGYLVEYSLSVDNIFVFVLIFAYFKVPPISQ
;
A
#
# COMPACT_ATOMS: atom_id res chain seq x y z
N MET A 1 -30.73 4.75 2.78
CA MET A 1 -29.55 4.32 2.00
C MET A 1 -30.04 3.56 0.78
N LYS A 2 -29.83 4.07 -0.43
CA LYS A 2 -30.23 3.39 -1.67
C LYS A 2 -29.22 2.26 -1.93
N PRO A 3 -29.64 1.00 -2.07
CA PRO A 3 -28.72 -0.08 -2.34
C PRO A 3 -28.03 0.15 -3.69
N LEU A 4 -26.71 0.01 -3.70
CA LEU A 4 -25.92 0.10 -4.92
C LEU A 4 -26.36 -1.00 -5.90
N PRO A 5 -26.45 -0.71 -7.21
CA PRO A 5 -26.78 -1.74 -8.19
C PRO A 5 -25.76 -2.88 -8.13
N PRO A 6 -26.19 -4.13 -8.42
CA PRO A 6 -25.28 -5.27 -8.46
C PRO A 6 -24.25 -5.04 -9.57
N VAL A 7 -22.98 -5.06 -9.20
CA VAL A 7 -21.87 -4.83 -10.13
C VAL A 7 -21.52 -6.16 -10.77
N SER A 8 -21.76 -6.29 -12.08
CA SER A 8 -21.28 -7.38 -12.90
C SER A 8 -19.81 -7.13 -13.28
N THR A 9 -18.91 -7.21 -12.30
CA THR A 9 -17.47 -7.08 -12.59
C THR A 9 -16.98 -8.36 -13.27
N SER A 10 -16.36 -8.22 -14.44
CA SER A 10 -15.78 -9.34 -15.18
C SER A 10 -14.70 -10.05 -14.35
N ILE A 11 -14.68 -11.38 -14.36
CA ILE A 11 -13.61 -12.17 -13.69
C ILE A 11 -12.21 -11.76 -14.18
N TRP A 12 -12.12 -11.34 -15.45
CA TRP A 12 -10.88 -10.83 -16.04
C TRP A 12 -10.34 -9.60 -15.34
N PHE A 13 -11.22 -8.72 -14.81
CA PHE A 13 -10.79 -7.56 -14.02
C PHE A 13 -10.04 -8.01 -12.77
N TRP A 14 -10.58 -8.99 -12.04
CA TRP A 14 -9.96 -9.52 -10.83
C TRP A 14 -8.64 -10.23 -11.12
N ILE A 15 -8.57 -11.01 -12.22
CA ILE A 15 -7.34 -11.66 -12.65
C ILE A 15 -6.28 -10.61 -12.98
N THR A 16 -6.60 -9.62 -13.81
CA THR A 16 -5.67 -8.54 -14.19
C THR A 16 -5.20 -7.74 -12.97
N PHE A 17 -6.11 -7.42 -12.05
CA PHE A 17 -5.78 -6.72 -10.81
C PHE A 17 -4.76 -7.49 -9.97
N HIS A 18 -5.04 -8.77 -9.67
CA HIS A 18 -4.13 -9.59 -8.86
C HIS A 18 -2.77 -9.81 -9.53
N ILE A 19 -2.75 -10.04 -10.85
CA ILE A 19 -1.49 -10.14 -11.60
C ILE A 19 -0.69 -8.84 -11.45
N GLY A 20 -1.33 -7.68 -11.59
CA GLY A 20 -0.70 -6.37 -11.39
C GLY A 20 -0.12 -6.22 -9.97
N VAL A 21 -0.88 -6.59 -8.95
CA VAL A 21 -0.43 -6.56 -7.54
C VAL A 21 0.78 -7.46 -7.32
N PHE A 22 0.76 -8.70 -7.80
CA PHE A 22 1.88 -9.62 -7.65
C PHE A 22 3.14 -9.14 -8.39
N ILE A 23 2.99 -8.56 -9.58
CA ILE A 23 4.11 -7.96 -10.30
C ILE A 23 4.69 -6.78 -9.51
N ALA A 24 3.84 -5.88 -9.00
CA ALA A 24 4.29 -4.74 -8.20
C ALA A 24 5.05 -5.19 -6.93
N LEU A 25 4.52 -6.19 -6.21
CA LEU A 25 5.18 -6.78 -5.05
C LEU A 25 6.50 -7.47 -5.40
N ALA A 26 6.55 -8.23 -6.50
CA ALA A 26 7.78 -8.88 -6.97
C ALA A 26 8.85 -7.85 -7.34
N VAL A 27 8.48 -6.77 -8.02
CA VAL A 27 9.39 -5.66 -8.37
C VAL A 27 9.93 -4.98 -7.12
N ASP A 28 9.05 -4.69 -6.16
CA ASP A 28 9.45 -4.07 -4.90
C ASP A 28 10.41 -4.98 -4.10
N LEU A 29 10.07 -6.26 -3.94
CA LEU A 29 10.91 -7.23 -3.24
C LEU A 29 12.27 -7.44 -3.92
N ALA A 30 12.29 -7.55 -5.25
CA ALA A 30 13.52 -7.67 -6.03
C ALA A 30 14.40 -6.41 -5.93
N SER A 31 13.77 -5.22 -5.84
CA SER A 31 14.46 -3.95 -5.65
C SER A 31 15.05 -3.81 -4.24
N PHE A 32 14.42 -4.43 -3.23
CA PHE A 32 14.91 -4.47 -1.85
C PHE A 32 16.19 -5.31 -1.73
N LYS A 33 16.21 -6.49 -2.36
CA LYS A 33 17.35 -7.43 -2.30
C LYS A 33 18.68 -6.85 -2.80
N ARG A 34 18.65 -5.82 -3.66
CA ARG A 34 19.85 -5.22 -4.26
C ARG A 34 20.54 -4.16 -3.37
N ARG A 35 20.01 -3.82 -2.19
CA ARG A 35 20.55 -2.74 -1.35
C ARG A 35 21.26 -3.27 -0.10
N HIS A 36 22.59 -3.35 -0.16
CA HIS A 36 23.49 -3.71 0.95
C HIS A 36 23.85 -2.52 1.89
N ARG A 37 23.12 -1.39 1.84
CA ARG A 37 23.46 -0.18 2.64
C ARG A 37 22.27 0.28 3.47
N ALA A 38 22.58 0.78 4.67
CA ALA A 38 21.64 1.39 5.61
C ALA A 38 20.66 2.29 4.86
N LEU A 39 19.37 1.98 4.98
CA LEU A 39 18.31 2.71 4.29
C LEU A 39 18.35 4.17 4.74
N SER A 40 18.77 5.05 3.83
CA SER A 40 18.64 6.49 4.07
C SER A 40 17.15 6.79 4.28
N MET A 41 16.83 7.57 5.30
CA MET A 41 15.45 7.99 5.60
C MET A 41 14.74 8.54 4.35
N ARG A 42 15.46 9.29 3.50
CA ARG A 42 14.94 9.80 2.22
C ARG A 42 14.50 8.69 1.27
N ALA A 43 15.26 7.60 1.18
CA ALA A 43 14.95 6.47 0.32
C ALA A 43 13.75 5.67 0.84
N ALA A 44 13.57 5.58 2.16
CA ALA A 44 12.39 4.96 2.78
C ALA A 44 11.14 5.81 2.51
N THR A 45 11.19 7.12 2.78
CA THR A 45 10.06 8.03 2.53
C THR A 45 9.64 8.04 1.05
N LEU A 46 10.59 8.09 0.12
CA LEU A 46 10.27 8.08 -1.32
C LEU A 46 9.56 6.79 -1.73
N ARG A 47 9.93 5.66 -1.14
CA ARG A 47 9.31 4.37 -1.42
C ARG A 47 7.90 4.30 -0.86
N SER A 48 7.69 4.74 0.38
CA SER A 48 6.35 4.86 0.96
C SER A 48 5.46 5.79 0.12
N LEU A 49 5.99 6.94 -0.29
CA LEU A 49 5.26 7.88 -1.14
C LEU A 49 4.87 7.29 -2.49
N LEU A 50 5.76 6.51 -3.12
CA LEU A 50 5.47 5.82 -4.38
C LEU A 50 4.27 4.88 -4.24
N TRP A 51 4.19 4.10 -3.15
CA TRP A 51 3.07 3.21 -2.88
C TRP A 51 1.77 3.96 -2.58
N VAL A 52 1.84 5.08 -1.85
CA VAL A 52 0.68 5.96 -1.62
C VAL A 52 0.15 6.51 -2.95
N VAL A 53 1.03 7.04 -3.79
CA VAL A 53 0.65 7.59 -5.11
C VAL A 53 0.05 6.50 -6.01
N LEU A 54 0.62 5.29 -5.99
CA LEU A 54 0.08 4.15 -6.74
C LEU A 54 -1.35 3.80 -6.28
N SER A 55 -1.60 3.77 -4.97
CA SER A 55 -2.93 3.53 -4.40
C SER A 55 -3.94 4.62 -4.80
N LEU A 56 -3.54 5.89 -4.69
CA LEU A 56 -4.39 7.02 -5.11
C LEU A 56 -4.67 7.00 -6.62
N GLY A 57 -3.68 6.65 -7.45
CA GLY A 57 -3.86 6.46 -8.87
C GLY A 57 -4.85 5.34 -9.19
N PHE A 58 -4.78 4.23 -8.45
CA PHE A 58 -5.76 3.15 -8.58
C PHE A 58 -7.17 3.58 -8.13
N SER A 59 -7.30 4.32 -7.03
CA SER A 59 -8.58 4.90 -6.59
C SER A 59 -9.21 5.77 -7.68
N LEU A 60 -8.40 6.57 -8.40
CA LEU A 60 -8.87 7.36 -9.54
C LEU A 60 -9.35 6.48 -10.70
N VAL A 61 -8.64 5.39 -11.01
CA VAL A 61 -9.09 4.42 -12.03
C VAL A 61 -10.44 3.79 -11.63
N VAL A 62 -10.62 3.46 -10.34
CA VAL A 62 -11.90 2.96 -9.82
C VAL A 62 -12.99 4.03 -9.94
N ALA A 63 -12.69 5.30 -9.67
CA ALA A 63 -13.64 6.39 -9.80
C ALA A 63 -14.17 6.53 -11.23
N GLN A 64 -13.29 6.39 -12.22
CA GLN A 64 -13.64 6.50 -13.65
C GLN A 64 -14.38 5.26 -14.18
N THR A 65 -14.11 4.08 -13.64
CA THR A 65 -14.65 2.80 -14.16
C THR A 65 -15.87 2.28 -13.40
N GLN A 66 -15.94 2.50 -12.09
CA GLN A 66 -16.96 1.96 -11.18
C GLN A 66 -17.71 3.04 -10.38
N GLY A 67 -17.38 4.32 -10.58
CA GLY A 67 -18.04 5.45 -9.94
C GLY A 67 -17.38 5.92 -8.64
N SER A 68 -17.78 7.11 -8.18
CA SER A 68 -17.21 7.78 -7.01
C SER A 68 -17.43 7.02 -5.71
N ASP A 69 -18.59 6.40 -5.53
CA ASP A 69 -18.93 5.70 -4.28
C ASP A 69 -17.96 4.53 -4.03
N ARG A 70 -17.65 3.74 -5.06
CA ARG A 70 -16.69 2.63 -4.97
C ARG A 70 -15.26 3.09 -4.80
N ALA A 71 -14.90 4.22 -5.40
CA ALA A 71 -13.59 4.82 -5.19
C ALA A 71 -13.42 5.31 -3.74
N LEU A 72 -14.48 5.85 -3.14
CA LEU A 72 -14.51 6.24 -1.73
C LEU A 72 -14.45 5.02 -0.81
N ASP A 73 -15.16 3.94 -1.11
CA ASP A 73 -15.06 2.68 -0.36
C ASP A 73 -13.61 2.15 -0.38
N PHE A 74 -12.97 2.11 -1.56
CA PHE A 74 -11.57 1.73 -1.70
C PHE A 74 -10.63 2.65 -0.92
N LEU A 75 -10.78 3.96 -1.07
CA LEU A 75 -9.91 4.94 -0.42
C LEU A 75 -10.05 4.89 1.11
N THR A 76 -11.28 4.73 1.59
CA THR A 76 -11.57 4.58 3.02
C THR A 76 -10.94 3.31 3.56
N GLY A 77 -11.12 2.18 2.88
CA GLY A 77 -10.46 0.91 3.24
C GLY A 77 -8.94 1.05 3.26
N TYR A 78 -8.36 1.63 2.21
CA TYR A 78 -6.93 1.89 2.11
C TYR A 78 -6.40 2.73 3.28
N LEU A 79 -7.07 3.83 3.62
CA LEU A 79 -6.66 4.70 4.73
C LEU A 79 -6.73 3.99 6.08
N VAL A 80 -7.78 3.18 6.31
CA VAL A 80 -7.94 2.39 7.53
C VAL A 80 -6.81 1.36 7.65
N GLU A 81 -6.55 0.59 6.59
CA GLU A 81 -5.46 -0.40 6.58
C GLU A 81 -4.07 0.24 6.71
N TYR A 82 -3.86 1.39 6.05
CA TYR A 82 -2.61 2.14 6.15
C TYR A 82 -2.40 2.65 7.58
N SER A 83 -3.43 3.18 8.23
CA SER A 83 -3.37 3.63 9.63
C SER A 83 -3.00 2.49 10.59
N LEU A 84 -3.63 1.33 10.43
CA LEU A 84 -3.31 0.13 11.22
C LEU A 84 -1.86 -0.34 11.02
N SER A 85 -1.35 -0.23 9.79
CA SER A 85 0.05 -0.56 9.48
C SER A 85 1.04 0.40 10.12
N VAL A 86 0.72 1.70 10.13
CA VAL A 86 1.56 2.76 10.75
C VAL A 86 1.57 2.62 12.27
N ASP A 87 0.44 2.30 12.90
CA ASP A 87 0.34 2.04 14.34
C ASP A 87 1.28 0.91 14.77
N ASN A 88 1.28 -0.20 14.00
CA ASN A 88 2.18 -1.33 14.24
C ASN A 88 3.67 -0.95 14.12
N ILE A 89 4.06 -0.17 13.11
CA ILE A 89 5.45 0.28 12.93
C ILE A 89 5.87 1.21 14.09
N PHE A 90 4.98 2.09 14.54
CA PHE A 90 5.28 3.00 15.65
C PHE A 90 5.60 2.22 16.93
N VAL A 91 4.81 1.19 17.24
CA VAL A 91 5.06 0.31 18.39
C VAL A 91 6.42 -0.38 18.27
N PHE A 92 6.77 -0.94 17.10
CA PHE A 92 8.08 -1.58 16.92
C PHE A 92 9.25 -0.61 17.09
N VAL A 93 9.15 0.60 16.53
CA VAL A 93 10.19 1.64 16.69
C VAL A 93 10.38 2.01 18.16
N LEU A 94 9.29 2.16 18.92
CA LEU A 94 9.36 2.46 20.35
C LEU A 94 10.03 1.33 21.15
N ILE A 95 9.68 0.07 20.86
CA ILE A 95 10.29 -1.10 21.48
C ILE A 95 11.80 -1.17 21.18
N PHE A 96 12.20 -1.03 19.91
CA PHE A 96 13.62 -1.07 19.54
C PHE A 96 14.42 0.11 20.12
N ALA A 97 13.81 1.28 20.23
CA ALA A 97 14.41 2.44 20.88
C ALA A 97 14.60 2.21 22.40
N TYR A 98 13.60 1.63 23.07
CA TYR A 98 13.68 1.30 24.50
C TYR A 98 14.82 0.31 24.80
N PHE A 99 14.97 -0.73 23.98
CA PHE A 99 16.05 -1.72 24.11
C PHE A 99 17.38 -1.30 23.49
N LYS A 100 17.48 -0.08 22.91
CA LYS A 100 18.69 0.44 22.25
C LYS A 100 19.24 -0.50 21.18
N VAL A 101 18.36 -1.13 20.40
CA VAL A 101 18.77 -2.03 19.30
C VAL A 101 19.57 -1.21 18.27
N PRO A 102 20.79 -1.65 17.88
CA PRO A 102 21.62 -0.91 16.95
C PRO A 102 20.91 -0.66 15.61
N PRO A 103 21.02 0.53 14.99
CA PRO A 103 20.33 0.87 13.73
C PRO A 103 20.69 -0.02 12.54
N ILE A 104 21.79 -0.77 12.65
CA ILE A 104 22.24 -1.72 11.62
C ILE A 104 21.42 -3.02 11.63
N SER A 105 20.68 -3.26 12.72
CA SER A 105 19.84 -4.43 12.98
C SER A 105 18.33 -4.10 13.04
N GLN A 106 17.97 -2.83 12.83
CA GLN A 106 16.60 -2.30 12.81
C GLN A 106 16.01 -2.36 11.40
#